data_AF-A0A4R0MU67-F1
#
_entry.id   AF-A0A4R0MU67-F1
#
_cell.length_a   1.000
_cell.length_b   1.000
_cell.length_c   1.000
_cell.angle_alpha   90.00
_cell.angle_beta   90.00
_cell.angle_gamma   90.00
#
_symmetry.space_group_name_H-M   'P 1'
#
loop_
_entity.id
_entity.type
_entity.pdbx_description
1 polymer ?
#
loop_
_entity_poly.entity_id
_entity_poly.type
_entity_poly.pdbx_seq_one_letter_code
_entity_poly.pdbx_strand_id
1 'polypeptide(L)'
;MKIKLIILFISTVTVFLGCSKPKPKIEKITYQSKIFLENRLIEYVNKSVGLHSEDSLKFSLALDSFQRHIKGLSNDIDFLTAFPLQATNIRDTLMGEQLFKMATFETYTDLSRPKESILNRMKLRINGIFQFIDEAQGLELGGKYYLKSMIYKQGKRADVNYYKKTGGNIYVLGVYPMQVKELTPVPTTERMAKLN
;
A
#
# COMPACT_ATOMS: atom_id res chain seq x y z
N MET A 1 -22.86 -59.50 -47.53
CA MET A 1 -23.06 -58.37 -48.49
C MET A 1 -24.28 -57.60 -48.00
N LYS A 2 -24.28 -56.30 -47.70
CA LYS A 2 -23.51 -55.19 -48.28
C LYS A 2 -23.11 -54.19 -47.19
N ILE A 3 -21.86 -53.79 -47.29
CA ILE A 3 -21.19 -52.64 -46.68
C ILE A 3 -21.67 -51.37 -47.41
N LYS A 4 -21.69 -50.23 -46.68
CA LYS A 4 -21.85 -48.81 -47.11
C LYS A 4 -23.25 -48.20 -46.96
N LEU A 5 -23.48 -47.56 -45.81
CA LEU A 5 -23.80 -46.13 -45.81
C LEU A 5 -23.18 -45.48 -44.56
N ILE A 6 -21.98 -44.98 -44.79
CA ILE A 6 -21.14 -44.17 -43.91
C ILE A 6 -21.50 -42.70 -44.22
N ILE A 7 -21.48 -41.84 -43.18
CA ILE A 7 -21.48 -40.36 -43.22
C ILE A 7 -22.81 -39.69 -43.63
N LEU A 8 -23.60 -39.31 -42.63
CA LEU A 8 -24.07 -37.91 -42.46
C LEU A 8 -24.74 -37.77 -41.09
N PHE A 9 -24.58 -36.61 -40.44
CA PHE A 9 -25.09 -36.24 -39.10
C PHE A 9 -24.24 -36.61 -37.89
N ILE A 10 -22.92 -36.43 -38.01
CA ILE A 10 -22.08 -35.96 -36.90
C ILE A 10 -21.66 -34.53 -37.25
N SER A 11 -22.49 -33.52 -36.94
CA SER A 11 -22.05 -32.12 -36.87
C SER A 11 -23.24 -31.21 -36.56
N THR A 12 -23.57 -30.97 -35.29
CA THR A 12 -24.14 -29.69 -34.79
C THR A 12 -24.38 -29.72 -33.27
N VAL A 13 -23.38 -30.07 -32.47
CA VAL A 13 -23.40 -29.77 -31.02
C VAL A 13 -22.01 -29.33 -30.54
N THR A 14 -21.42 -28.31 -31.16
CA THR A 14 -20.18 -27.70 -30.64
C THR A 14 -20.00 -26.25 -31.12
N VAL A 15 -20.97 -25.37 -30.86
CA VAL A 15 -20.71 -23.91 -30.95
C VAL A 15 -21.45 -23.16 -29.82
N PHE A 16 -21.18 -23.52 -28.57
CA PHE A 16 -21.48 -22.64 -27.42
C PHE A 16 -20.43 -22.74 -26.30
N LEU A 17 -19.21 -23.20 -26.62
CA LEU A 17 -18.03 -22.89 -25.80
C LEU A 17 -17.42 -21.59 -26.35
N GLY A 18 -18.18 -20.50 -26.26
CA GLY A 18 -17.61 -19.18 -26.39
C GLY A 18 -16.47 -19.09 -25.38
N CYS A 19 -15.26 -18.83 -25.88
CA CYS A 19 -14.02 -18.69 -25.13
C CYS A 19 -14.18 -17.71 -23.97
N SER A 20 -14.67 -18.22 -22.84
CA SER A 20 -14.56 -17.54 -21.57
C SER A 20 -13.09 -17.66 -21.21
N LYS A 21 -12.30 -16.63 -21.57
CA LYS A 21 -10.93 -16.52 -21.06
C LYS A 21 -11.01 -16.80 -19.56
N PRO A 22 -10.23 -17.76 -19.01
CA PRO A 22 -10.29 -18.08 -17.60
C PRO A 22 -10.13 -16.76 -16.84
N LYS A 23 -11.12 -16.43 -15.99
CA LYS A 23 -11.01 -15.25 -15.13
C LYS A 23 -9.65 -15.37 -14.43
N PRO A 24 -8.79 -14.35 -14.51
CA PRO A 24 -7.48 -14.43 -13.87
C PRO A 24 -7.72 -14.81 -12.42
N LYS A 25 -7.16 -15.95 -11.98
CA LYS A 25 -7.20 -16.36 -10.58
C LYS A 25 -6.48 -15.27 -9.81
N ILE A 26 -7.23 -14.42 -9.12
CA ILE A 26 -6.67 -13.49 -8.16
C ILE A 26 -6.14 -14.37 -7.04
N GLU A 27 -4.82 -14.52 -6.96
CA GLU A 27 -4.18 -15.17 -5.82
C GLU A 27 -4.57 -14.37 -4.58
N LYS A 28 -5.42 -14.97 -3.74
CA LYS A 28 -5.84 -14.34 -2.49
C LYS A 28 -4.64 -14.31 -1.56
N ILE A 29 -4.29 -13.12 -1.10
CA ILE A 29 -3.28 -12.93 -0.06
C ILE A 29 -3.92 -13.35 1.26
N THR A 30 -3.48 -14.46 1.84
CA THR A 30 -4.00 -15.00 3.11
C THR A 30 -3.25 -14.49 4.34
N TYR A 31 -2.19 -13.69 4.14
CA TYR A 31 -1.39 -13.10 5.20
C TYR A 31 -2.21 -12.17 6.09
N GLN A 32 -2.12 -12.38 7.41
CA GLN A 32 -2.77 -11.54 8.42
C GLN A 32 -1.73 -10.60 9.01
N SER A 33 -1.72 -9.35 8.56
CA SER A 33 -0.79 -8.35 9.08
C SER A 33 -1.30 -7.75 10.38
N LYS A 34 -0.39 -7.51 11.34
CA LYS A 34 -0.67 -6.68 12.52
C LYS A 34 -0.66 -5.17 12.21
N ILE A 35 -0.23 -4.80 11.00
CA ILE A 35 -0.15 -3.41 10.57
C ILE A 35 -1.47 -3.03 9.91
N PHE A 36 -2.13 -2.01 10.46
CA PHE A 36 -3.48 -1.62 10.07
C PHE A 36 -3.60 -1.41 8.55
N LEU A 37 -2.75 -0.56 7.97
CA LEU A 37 -2.82 -0.24 6.54
C LEU A 37 -2.54 -1.45 5.65
N GLU A 38 -1.61 -2.32 6.04
CA GLU A 38 -1.31 -3.51 5.25
C GLU A 38 -2.49 -4.46 5.26
N ASN A 39 -3.11 -4.69 6.42
CA ASN A 39 -4.30 -5.53 6.54
C ASN A 39 -5.47 -4.99 5.72
N ARG A 40 -5.77 -3.68 5.83
CA ARG A 40 -6.84 -3.04 5.03
C ARG A 40 -6.58 -3.11 3.53
N LEU A 41 -5.33 -2.94 3.12
CA LEU A 41 -4.96 -3.07 1.72
C LEU A 41 -5.12 -4.50 1.21
N ILE A 42 -4.70 -5.51 1.99
CA ILE A 42 -4.90 -6.92 1.67
C ILE A 42 -6.39 -7.25 1.53
N GLU A 43 -7.23 -6.80 2.47
CA GLU A 43 -8.68 -6.96 2.42
C GLU A 43 -9.29 -6.35 1.14
N TYR A 44 -8.85 -5.15 0.76
CA TYR A 44 -9.30 -4.47 -0.44
C TYR A 44 -8.87 -5.22 -1.71
N VAL A 45 -7.58 -5.55 -1.84
CA VAL A 45 -7.01 -6.19 -3.04
C VAL A 45 -7.66 -7.56 -3.27
N ASN A 46 -7.87 -8.35 -2.21
CA ASN A 46 -8.52 -9.65 -2.30
C ASN A 46 -9.98 -9.60 -2.81
N LYS A 47 -10.65 -8.45 -2.66
CA LYS A 47 -12.02 -8.21 -3.15
C LYS A 47 -12.05 -7.49 -4.50
N SER A 48 -10.97 -6.79 -4.85
CA SER A 48 -10.89 -5.95 -6.04
C SER A 48 -10.55 -6.76 -7.30
N VAL A 49 -11.59 -7.14 -8.05
CA VAL A 49 -11.42 -7.81 -9.35
C VAL A 49 -10.84 -6.86 -10.42
N GLY A 50 -11.18 -5.57 -10.35
CA GLY A 50 -10.86 -4.60 -11.40
C GLY A 50 -9.41 -4.12 -11.44
N LEU A 51 -8.69 -4.09 -10.31
CA LEU A 51 -7.26 -3.70 -10.28
C LEU A 51 -6.35 -4.66 -11.07
N HIS A 52 -6.80 -5.89 -11.29
CA HIS A 52 -6.09 -6.89 -12.09
C HIS A 52 -6.57 -6.96 -13.54
N SER A 53 -7.54 -6.13 -13.92
CA SER A 53 -8.10 -6.11 -15.27
C SER A 53 -7.07 -5.63 -16.30
N GLU A 54 -7.07 -6.23 -17.49
CA GLU A 54 -6.36 -5.72 -18.69
C GLU A 54 -7.24 -4.74 -19.49
N ASP A 55 -8.56 -4.74 -19.24
CA ASP A 55 -9.49 -3.74 -19.78
C ASP A 55 -9.27 -2.39 -19.09
N SER A 56 -8.93 -1.37 -19.90
CA SER A 56 -8.53 -0.04 -19.43
C SER A 56 -9.65 0.72 -18.73
N LEU A 57 -10.90 0.55 -19.16
CA LEU A 57 -12.05 1.18 -18.53
C LEU A 57 -12.30 0.56 -17.15
N LYS A 58 -12.33 -0.77 -17.07
CA LYS A 58 -12.48 -1.50 -15.79
C LYS A 58 -11.35 -1.20 -14.83
N PHE A 59 -10.12 -1.12 -15.33
CA PHE A 59 -8.96 -0.75 -14.54
C PHE A 59 -9.08 0.68 -14.02
N SER A 60 -9.44 1.65 -14.87
CA SER A 60 -9.60 3.06 -14.48
C SER A 60 -10.66 3.24 -13.38
N LEU A 61 -11.81 2.57 -13.51
CA LEU A 61 -12.85 2.58 -12.48
C LEU A 61 -12.37 1.96 -11.16
N ALA A 62 -11.63 0.85 -11.24
CA ALA A 62 -11.07 0.20 -10.05
C ALA A 62 -9.97 1.04 -9.39
N LEU A 63 -9.16 1.75 -10.18
CA LEU A 63 -8.15 2.68 -9.69
C LEU A 63 -8.80 3.88 -8.98
N ASP A 64 -9.84 4.49 -9.55
CA ASP A 64 -10.57 5.56 -8.87
C ASP A 64 -11.21 5.09 -7.56
N SER A 65 -11.81 3.89 -7.55
CA SER A 65 -12.32 3.26 -6.32
C SER A 65 -11.21 3.04 -5.28
N PHE A 66 -10.06 2.54 -5.72
CA PHE A 66 -8.88 2.34 -4.86
C PHE A 66 -8.39 3.65 -4.27
N GLN A 67 -8.28 4.70 -5.08
CA GLN A 67 -7.86 6.02 -4.64
C GLN A 67 -8.81 6.60 -3.59
N ARG A 68 -10.13 6.45 -3.78
CA ARG A 68 -11.12 6.87 -2.78
C ARG A 68 -11.02 6.07 -1.50
N HIS A 69 -10.82 4.75 -1.59
CA HIS A 69 -10.69 3.86 -0.44
C HIS A 69 -9.48 4.24 0.43
N ILE A 70 -8.27 4.32 -0.15
CA ILE A 70 -7.05 4.69 0.59
C ILE A 70 -7.17 6.08 1.20
N LYS A 71 -7.72 7.04 0.44
CA LYS A 71 -7.99 8.38 0.98
C LYS A 71 -8.96 8.34 2.16
N GLY A 72 -9.97 7.48 2.12
CA GLY A 72 -10.89 7.23 3.24
C GLY A 72 -10.16 6.72 4.48
N LEU A 73 -9.25 5.75 4.31
CA LEU A 73 -8.46 5.20 5.41
C LEU A 73 -7.59 6.25 6.11
N SER A 74 -7.13 7.29 5.40
CA SER A 74 -6.31 8.34 6.01
C SER A 74 -7.01 9.19 7.07
N ASN A 75 -8.34 9.08 7.18
CA ASN A 75 -9.09 9.72 8.27
C ASN A 75 -9.23 8.82 9.51
N ASP A 76 -8.78 7.56 9.43
CA ASP A 76 -8.81 6.63 10.55
C ASP A 76 -7.67 6.96 11.53
N ILE A 77 -7.96 6.91 12.84
CA ILE A 77 -6.95 7.15 13.88
C ILE A 77 -5.83 6.09 13.83
N ASP A 78 -6.16 4.88 13.36
CA ASP A 78 -5.23 3.77 13.25
C ASP A 78 -4.41 3.78 11.95
N PHE A 79 -4.53 4.82 11.12
CA PHE A 79 -3.90 4.87 9.81
C PHE A 79 -2.39 4.57 9.85
N LEU A 80 -1.64 5.07 10.84
CA LEU A 80 -0.21 4.79 10.99
C LEU A 80 0.11 3.74 12.07
N THR A 81 -0.90 3.08 12.66
CA THR A 81 -0.70 2.12 13.74
C THR A 81 0.22 0.98 13.28
N ALA A 82 1.35 0.85 13.97
CA ALA A 82 2.43 -0.10 13.69
C ALA A 82 3.02 -0.01 12.27
N PHE A 83 2.79 1.08 11.53
CA PHE A 83 3.31 1.24 10.18
C PHE A 83 4.74 1.82 10.20
N PRO A 84 5.78 1.04 9.83
CA PRO A 84 7.15 1.50 9.93
C PRO A 84 7.53 2.43 8.78
N LEU A 85 8.11 3.59 9.10
CA LEU A 85 8.58 4.57 8.13
C LEU A 85 10.04 4.94 8.41
N GLN A 86 10.75 5.44 7.41
CA GLN A 86 12.11 5.93 7.52
C GLN A 86 12.15 7.44 7.31
N ALA A 87 12.83 8.17 8.18
CA ALA A 87 13.09 9.60 7.98
C ALA A 87 14.07 9.78 6.82
N THR A 88 13.63 10.41 5.73
CA THR A 88 14.44 10.63 4.51
C THR A 88 14.86 12.08 4.33
N ASN A 89 14.24 13.00 5.05
CA ASN A 89 14.60 14.41 5.08
C ASN A 89 14.25 14.99 6.44
N ILE A 90 15.08 15.89 6.96
CA ILE A 90 14.82 16.67 8.18
C ILE A 90 15.22 18.11 7.86
N ARG A 91 14.37 19.05 8.25
CA ARG A 91 14.64 20.47 8.08
C ARG A 91 13.99 21.28 9.18
N ASP A 92 14.64 22.37 9.54
CA ASP A 92 14.04 23.39 10.38
C ASP A 92 13.37 24.44 9.48
N THR A 93 12.20 24.91 9.90
CA THR A 93 11.41 25.92 9.19
C THR A 93 10.97 27.00 10.17
N LEU A 94 10.89 28.24 9.71
CA LEU A 94 10.26 29.34 10.42
C LEU A 94 8.91 29.64 9.75
N MET A 95 7.85 29.73 10.55
CA MET A 95 6.54 30.23 10.12
C MET A 95 6.15 31.37 11.05
N GLY A 96 6.21 32.60 10.54
CA GLY A 96 6.21 33.79 11.39
C GLY A 96 7.46 33.80 12.26
N GLU A 97 7.29 33.93 13.57
CA GLU A 97 8.38 33.90 14.57
C GLU A 97 8.57 32.53 15.21
N GLN A 98 7.71 31.54 14.92
CA GLN A 98 7.79 30.21 15.52
C GLN A 98 8.66 29.27 14.68
N LEU A 99 9.64 28.64 15.34
CA LEU A 99 10.50 27.62 14.77
C LEU A 99 9.81 26.26 14.85
N PHE A 100 9.72 25.58 13.71
CA PHE A 100 9.17 24.23 13.58
C PHE A 100 10.24 23.31 13.02
N LYS A 101 10.25 22.06 13.49
CA LYS A 101 10.96 20.98 12.81
C LYS A 101 10.01 20.25 11.89
N MET A 102 10.47 19.96 10.68
CA MET A 102 9.74 19.16 9.71
C MET A 102 10.60 17.98 9.28
N ALA A 103 9.97 16.83 9.06
CA ALA A 103 10.64 15.66 8.52
C ALA A 103 9.77 14.95 7.49
N THR A 104 10.40 14.41 6.47
CA THR A 104 9.74 13.52 5.52
C THR A 104 10.00 12.08 5.95
N PHE A 105 8.94 11.31 6.09
CA PHE A 105 8.98 9.89 6.41
C PHE A 105 8.45 9.08 5.24
N GLU A 106 9.18 8.07 4.81
CA GLU A 106 8.80 7.23 3.67
C GLU A 106 8.87 5.74 4.02
N THR A 107 8.05 4.95 3.35
CA THR A 107 8.22 3.49 3.30
C THR A 107 9.61 3.12 2.80
N TYR A 108 10.22 2.13 3.44
CA TYR A 108 11.53 1.58 3.06
C TYR A 108 11.44 0.08 2.79
N THR A 109 12.39 -0.43 2.00
CA THR A 109 12.55 -1.87 1.77
C THR A 109 13.27 -2.52 2.94
N ASP A 110 12.73 -3.65 3.41
CA ASP A 110 13.34 -4.47 4.44
C ASP A 110 13.30 -5.93 4.02
N LEU A 111 14.48 -6.51 3.83
CA LEU A 111 14.65 -7.89 3.35
C LEU A 111 14.36 -8.92 4.45
N SER A 112 14.28 -8.50 5.71
CA SER A 112 13.93 -9.39 6.83
C SER A 112 12.42 -9.63 6.97
N ARG A 113 11.59 -8.89 6.21
CA ARG A 113 10.13 -9.04 6.25
C ARG A 113 9.69 -10.40 5.72
N PRO A 114 8.57 -10.96 6.25
CA PRO A 114 7.95 -12.14 5.67
C PRO A 114 7.68 -11.96 4.18
N LYS A 115 7.89 -13.01 3.37
CA LYS A 115 7.71 -12.94 1.90
C LYS A 115 6.26 -12.64 1.51
N GLU A 116 5.33 -13.03 2.37
CA GLU A 116 3.90 -12.86 2.21
C GLU A 116 3.46 -11.41 2.47
N SER A 117 4.27 -10.63 3.20
CA SER A 117 4.03 -9.21 3.42
C SER A 117 4.07 -8.43 2.11
N ILE A 118 3.20 -7.42 2.01
CA ILE A 118 3.17 -6.46 0.92
C ILE A 118 3.78 -5.11 1.31
N LEU A 119 4.30 -4.92 2.53
CA LEU A 119 4.92 -3.65 2.97
C LEU A 119 6.04 -3.18 2.03
N ASN A 120 6.89 -4.08 1.53
CA ASN A 120 7.95 -3.74 0.57
C ASN A 120 7.40 -3.24 -0.78
N ARG A 121 6.11 -3.42 -1.03
CA ARG A 121 5.38 -3.00 -2.23
C ARG A 121 4.45 -1.82 -1.97
N MET A 122 4.32 -1.37 -0.72
CA MET A 122 3.55 -0.19 -0.33
C MET A 122 4.46 1.03 -0.37
N LYS A 123 3.95 2.14 -0.91
CA LYS A 123 4.63 3.43 -0.96
C LYS A 123 3.79 4.48 -0.26
N LEU A 124 4.26 4.98 0.87
CA LEU A 124 3.60 6.02 1.65
C LEU A 124 4.63 7.09 2.01
N ARG A 125 4.25 8.37 1.88
CA ARG A 125 5.04 9.50 2.34
C ARG A 125 4.25 10.31 3.35
N ILE A 126 4.83 10.54 4.51
CA ILE A 126 4.31 11.44 5.54
C ILE A 126 5.22 12.65 5.62
N ASN A 127 4.66 13.83 5.42
CA ASN A 127 5.35 15.09 5.69
C ASN A 127 5.00 15.49 7.12
N GLY A 128 5.84 15.06 8.06
CA GLY A 128 5.68 15.27 9.48
C GLY A 128 6.00 16.70 9.90
N ILE A 129 5.14 17.28 10.71
CA ILE A 129 5.28 18.60 11.32
C ILE A 129 5.32 18.41 12.82
N PHE A 130 6.42 18.82 13.45
CA PHE A 130 6.57 18.84 14.90
C PHE A 130 6.22 20.25 15.38
N GLN A 131 5.18 20.38 16.21
CA GLN A 131 4.77 21.66 16.75
C GLN A 131 5.71 22.11 17.87
N PHE A 132 6.24 21.15 18.62
CA PHE A 132 7.19 21.38 19.69
C PHE A 132 8.50 20.63 19.42
N ILE A 133 9.62 21.16 19.93
CA ILE A 133 10.97 20.63 19.64
C ILE A 133 11.18 19.26 20.31
N ASP A 134 10.61 19.06 21.49
CA ASP A 134 10.62 17.81 22.26
C ASP A 134 9.87 16.68 21.53
N GLU A 135 8.81 16.97 20.77
CA GLU A 135 8.13 15.97 19.93
C GLU A 135 9.09 15.34 18.89
N ALA A 136 10.18 16.04 18.54
CA ALA A 136 11.19 15.57 17.59
C ALA A 136 12.44 14.96 18.25
N GLN A 137 12.43 14.74 19.56
CA GLN A 137 13.56 14.17 20.27
C GLN A 137 13.89 12.76 19.73
N GLY A 138 15.18 12.52 19.40
CA GLY A 138 15.63 11.24 18.84
C GLY A 138 15.34 11.03 17.34
N LEU A 139 14.82 12.06 16.66
CA LEU A 139 14.70 12.08 15.21
C LEU A 139 16.09 12.22 14.57
N GLU A 140 16.44 11.26 13.72
CA GLU A 140 17.71 11.20 13.00
C GLU A 140 17.46 10.87 11.54
N LEU A 141 18.27 11.45 10.65
CA LEU A 141 18.17 11.17 9.22
C LEU A 141 18.52 9.70 8.96
N GLY A 142 17.67 9.02 8.19
CA GLY A 142 17.79 7.58 7.93
C GLY A 142 17.23 6.70 9.05
N GLY A 143 16.86 7.27 10.20
CA GLY A 143 16.23 6.55 11.30
C GLY A 143 14.86 5.97 10.91
N LYS A 144 14.50 4.84 11.50
CA LYS A 144 13.24 4.12 11.25
C LYS A 144 12.33 4.26 12.47
N TYR A 145 11.07 4.62 12.25
CA TYR A 145 10.14 4.99 13.31
C TYR A 145 8.72 4.46 13.05
N TYR A 146 8.02 4.18 14.14
CA TYR A 146 6.56 4.23 14.20
C TYR A 146 6.15 5.63 14.60
N LEU A 147 5.11 6.17 13.97
CA LEU A 147 4.65 7.53 14.22
C LEU A 147 3.29 7.52 14.89
N LYS A 148 3.14 8.33 15.94
CA LYS A 148 1.83 8.77 16.42
C LYS A 148 1.59 10.17 15.88
N SER A 149 0.57 10.32 15.04
CA SER A 149 0.32 11.58 14.35
C SER A 149 -1.15 11.81 14.10
N MET A 150 -1.52 13.07 13.90
CA MET A 150 -2.84 13.47 13.45
C MET A 150 -2.75 14.05 12.05
N ILE A 151 -3.75 13.78 11.21
CA ILE A 151 -3.78 14.33 9.87
C ILE A 151 -3.93 15.86 9.94
N TYR A 152 -2.97 16.58 9.36
CA TYR A 152 -3.01 18.04 9.32
C TYR A 152 -3.86 18.51 8.14
N LYS A 153 -3.69 17.85 6.99
CA LYS A 153 -4.48 18.08 5.79
C LYS A 153 -4.65 16.79 5.03
N GLN A 154 -5.83 16.61 4.46
CA GLN A 154 -6.13 15.44 3.64
C GLN A 154 -5.21 15.38 2.40
N GLY A 155 -4.71 14.19 2.09
CA GLY A 155 -3.90 13.95 0.90
C GLY A 155 -4.67 14.15 -0.41
N LYS A 156 -3.95 14.34 -1.53
CA LYS A 156 -4.59 14.47 -2.84
C LYS A 156 -4.89 13.08 -3.41
N ARG A 157 -6.04 12.96 -4.08
CA ARG A 157 -6.42 11.70 -4.75
C ARG A 157 -5.40 11.26 -5.79
N ALA A 158 -4.83 12.23 -6.52
CA ALA A 158 -3.83 11.98 -7.56
C ALA A 158 -2.50 11.41 -7.02
N ASP A 159 -2.23 11.55 -5.72
CA ASP A 159 -1.02 11.01 -5.11
C ASP A 159 -1.16 9.51 -4.82
N VAL A 160 -2.39 8.96 -4.85
CA VAL A 160 -2.67 7.53 -4.68
C VAL A 160 -2.65 6.86 -6.05
N ASN A 161 -1.92 5.76 -6.19
CA ASN A 161 -1.77 5.07 -7.48
C ASN A 161 -1.47 3.57 -7.31
N TYR A 162 -1.58 2.83 -8.40
CA TYR A 162 -1.29 1.41 -8.48
C TYR A 162 -0.55 1.09 -9.77
N TYR A 163 0.53 0.31 -9.64
CA TYR A 163 1.32 -0.13 -10.79
C TYR A 163 1.48 -1.64 -10.79
N LYS A 164 1.23 -2.27 -11.94
CA LYS A 164 1.64 -3.65 -12.19
C LYS A 164 3.14 -3.66 -12.50
N LYS A 165 3.91 -4.51 -11.83
CA LYS A 165 5.35 -4.68 -12.08
C LYS A 165 5.72 -6.16 -12.01
N THR A 166 6.69 -6.56 -12.83
CA THR A 166 7.32 -7.88 -12.74
C THR A 166 7.92 -8.06 -11.34
N GLY A 167 7.48 -9.10 -10.62
CA GLY A 167 7.84 -9.33 -9.21
C GLY A 167 6.81 -8.83 -8.18
N GLY A 168 5.72 -8.21 -8.62
CA GLY A 168 4.56 -7.88 -7.78
C GLY A 168 4.07 -6.45 -7.96
N ASN A 169 2.78 -6.24 -7.71
CA ASN A 169 2.15 -4.94 -7.84
C ASN A 169 2.67 -3.95 -6.78
N ILE A 170 2.77 -2.68 -7.14
CA ILE A 170 3.16 -1.58 -6.27
C ILE A 170 1.94 -0.74 -5.94
N TYR A 171 1.75 -0.45 -4.65
CA TYR A 171 0.62 0.29 -4.11
C TYR A 171 1.11 1.63 -3.58
N VAL A 172 0.86 2.72 -4.31
CA VAL A 172 1.16 4.07 -3.85
C VAL A 172 -0.04 4.57 -3.06
N LEU A 173 0.18 4.79 -1.78
CA LEU A 173 -0.85 5.12 -0.81
C LEU A 173 -1.04 6.62 -0.63
N GLY A 174 -0.17 7.44 -1.22
CA GLY A 174 -0.29 8.89 -1.22
C GLY A 174 0.77 9.61 -0.40
N VAL A 175 0.57 10.93 -0.32
CA VAL A 175 1.39 11.86 0.46
C VAL A 175 0.49 12.59 1.44
N TYR A 176 0.84 12.55 2.72
CA TYR A 176 0.02 13.14 3.78
C TYR A 176 0.84 14.08 4.67
N PRO A 177 0.49 15.37 4.72
CA PRO A 177 0.99 16.24 5.78
C PRO A 177 0.30 15.87 7.09
N MET A 178 1.11 15.56 8.11
CA MET A 178 0.62 15.14 9.42
C MET A 178 1.36 15.87 10.52
N GLN A 179 0.65 16.19 11.59
CA GLN A 179 1.25 16.64 12.82
C GLN A 179 1.76 15.43 13.60
N VAL A 180 3.07 15.33 13.81
CA VAL A 180 3.68 14.22 14.56
C VAL A 180 3.72 14.60 16.03
N LYS A 181 3.18 13.71 16.86
CA LYS A 181 3.11 13.86 18.32
C LYS A 181 4.15 13.02 19.04
N GLU A 182 4.49 11.89 18.45
CA GLU A 182 5.45 10.95 19.02
C GLU A 182 6.12 10.17 17.88
N LEU A 183 7.40 9.89 18.06
CA LEU A 183 8.16 8.97 17.23
C LEU A 183 8.76 7.88 18.12
N THR A 184 8.47 6.62 17.81
CA THR A 184 9.03 5.48 18.51
C THR A 184 9.99 4.77 17.56
N PRO A 185 11.29 4.63 17.88
CA PRO A 185 12.20 3.94 16.99
C PRO A 185 11.80 2.49 16.74
N VAL A 186 11.90 2.05 15.50
CA VAL A 186 11.77 0.63 15.16
C VAL A 186 13.00 -0.09 15.73
N PRO A 187 12.83 -1.14 16.55
CA PRO A 187 13.97 -1.89 17.08
C PRO A 187 14.84 -2.42 15.94
N THR A 188 16.12 -2.06 15.95
CA THR A 188 17.12 -2.70 15.09
C THR A 188 17.83 -3.79 15.87
N THR A 189 18.37 -4.80 15.17
CA THR A 189 19.15 -5.88 15.79
C THR A 189 20.29 -5.33 16.66
N GLU A 190 20.92 -4.22 16.25
CA GLU A 190 21.98 -3.54 17.01
C GLU A 190 21.49 -2.82 18.27
N ARG A 191 20.30 -2.20 18.24
CA ARG A 191 19.70 -1.59 19.45
C ARG A 191 19.20 -2.67 20.42
N MET A 192 18.67 -3.76 19.91
CA MET A 192 18.25 -4.92 20.72
C MET A 192 19.46 -5.54 21.44
N ALA A 193 20.64 -5.57 20.80
CA ALA A 193 21.87 -6.07 21.40
C ALA A 193 22.48 -5.16 22.49
N LYS A 194 22.09 -3.87 22.55
CA LYS A 194 22.52 -2.93 23.61
C LYS A 194 21.56 -2.88 24.81
N LEU A 195 20.40 -3.52 24.69
CA LEU A 195 19.35 -3.57 25.73
C LEU A 195 19.35 -4.90 26.50
N ASN A 196 20.19 -5.86 26.08
CA ASN A 196 20.49 -7.12 26.77
C ASN A 196 21.91 -7.07 27.33
#